data_AF-A0A1F8X003-F1
#
_entry.id   AF-A0A1F8X003-F1
#
_cell.length_a   1.000
_cell.length_b   1.000
_cell.length_c   1.000
_cell.angle_alpha   90.00
_cell.angle_beta   90.00
_cell.angle_gamma   90.00
#
_symmetry.space_group_name_H-M   'P 1'
#
loop_
_entity.id
_entity.type
_entity.pdbx_description
1 polymer ?
#
loop_
_entity_poly.entity_id
_entity_poly.type
_entity_poly.pdbx_seq_one_letter_code
_entity_poly.pdbx_strand_id
1 'polypeptide(L)'
;MIKKIGIDELHEGMYICGMERNRCTPVFLVNDILIKTQEDLKRISSKGYSHVYVSLREELFPPPQSISACQISNEEACAGKEGTEGETNTAEPVVTEAETIIFTSDEECGPAEGETAANEILAENTPAQDDFTTFEEELEEAGGVRNDAEQLVREFLKDARLGRRIDSGKVEDTVDRMVDSVIRNQDALLSLARLKSFDDYTFAHCVNVCILSLALGRHMGLAKVDLYQLGLGAILHDIGKMLLPEKVLNKPGRLTEEEFSLMKRHAELGAKALSGMSCIKEASLEVVLQHHERYDGTGYFRRLSGDYIHPFARIAAVADVYDAMTS
;
A
#
# COMPACT_ATOMS: atom_id res chain seq x y z
N MET A 1 18.04 -13.62 -11.60
CA MET A 1 17.72 -13.97 -13.00
C MET A 1 16.82 -15.18 -12.92
N ILE A 2 15.56 -15.05 -13.36
CA ILE A 2 14.57 -16.13 -13.27
C ILE A 2 14.69 -16.98 -14.53
N LYS A 3 14.81 -18.29 -14.39
CA LYS A 3 14.92 -19.24 -15.51
C LYS A 3 13.76 -20.21 -15.47
N LYS A 4 13.12 -20.43 -16.63
CA LYS A 4 12.15 -21.51 -16.82
C LYS A 4 12.90 -22.82 -17.02
N ILE A 5 12.65 -23.82 -16.18
CA ILE A 5 13.26 -25.16 -16.24
C ILE A 5 12.18 -26.25 -16.23
N GLY A 6 12.50 -27.42 -16.79
CA GLY A 6 11.67 -28.62 -16.65
C GLY A 6 11.64 -29.13 -15.20
N ILE A 7 10.58 -29.84 -14.82
CA ILE A 7 10.49 -30.42 -13.45
C ILE A 7 11.51 -31.51 -13.20
N ASP A 8 11.87 -32.24 -14.25
CA ASP A 8 12.94 -33.22 -14.29
C ASP A 8 14.33 -32.60 -14.02
N GLU A 9 14.48 -31.28 -14.16
CA GLU A 9 15.71 -30.54 -13.85
C GLU A 9 15.77 -29.99 -12.41
N LEU A 10 14.70 -30.17 -11.60
CA LEU A 10 14.65 -29.67 -10.23
C LEU A 10 15.52 -30.50 -9.28
N HIS A 11 16.29 -29.80 -8.44
CA HIS A 11 17.08 -30.41 -7.36
C HIS A 11 17.02 -29.57 -6.08
N GLU A 12 17.47 -30.18 -4.97
CA GLU A 12 17.55 -29.53 -3.67
C GLU A 12 18.40 -28.27 -3.72
N GLY A 13 17.97 -27.22 -3.02
CA GLY A 13 18.63 -25.90 -3.04
C GLY A 13 18.07 -24.92 -4.08
N MET A 14 17.21 -25.36 -5.00
CA MET A 14 16.52 -24.46 -5.93
C MET A 14 15.33 -23.75 -5.28
N TYR A 15 15.17 -22.47 -5.60
CA TYR A 15 14.03 -21.65 -5.21
C TYR A 15 13.03 -21.55 -6.35
N ILE A 16 11.82 -22.04 -6.13
CA ILE A 16 10.72 -21.91 -7.09
C ILE A 16 10.03 -20.56 -6.86
N CYS A 17 10.13 -19.68 -7.85
CA CYS A 17 9.52 -18.35 -7.87
C CYS A 17 8.18 -18.33 -8.65
N GLY A 18 7.79 -19.46 -9.24
CA GLY A 18 6.53 -19.60 -9.96
C GLY A 18 6.39 -20.97 -10.61
N MET A 19 5.15 -21.39 -10.90
CA MET A 19 4.86 -22.64 -11.60
C MET A 19 4.03 -22.34 -12.85
N GLU A 20 4.30 -23.01 -13.96
CA GLU A 20 3.50 -22.86 -15.16
C GLU A 20 2.11 -23.48 -14.94
N ARG A 21 1.06 -22.65 -14.94
CA ARG A 21 -0.34 -23.08 -14.90
C ARG A 21 -1.03 -22.71 -16.21
N ASN A 22 -1.95 -23.56 -16.66
CA ASN A 22 -2.82 -23.26 -17.80
C ASN A 22 -3.55 -21.94 -17.57
N ARG A 23 -3.69 -21.16 -18.66
CA ARG A 23 -3.98 -19.71 -18.77
C ARG A 23 -5.16 -19.11 -17.98
N CYS A 24 -5.83 -19.83 -17.10
CA CYS A 24 -6.98 -19.33 -16.32
C CYS A 24 -6.93 -19.83 -14.87
N THR A 25 -5.97 -19.33 -14.08
CA THR A 25 -6.03 -19.38 -12.60
C THR A 25 -5.51 -18.05 -12.06
N PRO A 26 -6.14 -17.45 -11.03
CA PRO A 26 -5.72 -16.16 -10.48
C PRO A 26 -4.28 -16.26 -9.96
N VAL A 27 -3.51 -15.19 -10.17
CA VAL A 27 -2.08 -15.07 -9.80
C VAL A 27 -1.87 -15.03 -8.28
N PHE A 28 -2.95 -14.99 -7.50
CA PHE A 28 -2.89 -14.97 -6.05
C PHE A 28 -2.76 -16.41 -5.51
N LEU A 29 -1.69 -16.65 -4.74
CA LEU A 29 -1.27 -17.89 -4.05
C LEU A 29 -0.31 -18.80 -4.82
N VAL A 30 0.98 -18.45 -4.79
CA VAL A 30 2.04 -19.42 -4.50
C VAL A 30 3.07 -18.75 -3.57
N ASN A 31 3.17 -19.24 -2.32
CA ASN A 31 4.28 -18.90 -1.44
C ASN A 31 5.59 -19.45 -2.03
N ASP A 32 6.68 -18.68 -1.96
CA ASP A 32 8.02 -19.12 -2.35
C ASP A 32 8.39 -20.44 -1.65
N ILE A 33 8.57 -21.52 -2.42
CA ILE A 33 8.96 -22.83 -1.88
C ILE A 33 10.45 -23.04 -2.13
N LEU A 34 11.24 -23.01 -1.06
CA LEU A 34 12.59 -23.55 -1.06
C LEU A 34 12.52 -25.08 -1.01
N ILE A 35 13.09 -25.75 -2.01
CA ILE A 35 13.21 -27.21 -2.01
C ILE A 35 14.33 -27.60 -1.05
N LYS A 36 13.95 -28.08 0.15
CA LYS A 36 14.90 -28.49 1.19
C LYS A 36 15.15 -30.00 1.20
N THR A 37 14.21 -30.80 0.68
CA THR A 37 14.26 -32.27 0.80
C THR A 37 13.76 -32.99 -0.45
N GLN A 38 14.21 -34.24 -0.65
CA GLN A 38 13.69 -35.16 -1.68
C GLN A 38 12.17 -35.38 -1.63
N GLU A 39 11.54 -35.16 -0.48
CA GLU A 39 10.08 -35.28 -0.33
C GLU A 39 9.35 -34.10 -0.97
N ASP A 40 9.94 -32.90 -0.93
CA ASP A 40 9.43 -31.71 -1.60
C ASP A 40 9.42 -31.89 -3.12
N LEU A 41 10.48 -32.50 -3.68
CA LEU A 41 10.59 -32.82 -5.11
C LEU A 41 9.48 -33.78 -5.55
N LYS A 42 9.22 -34.86 -4.78
CA LYS A 42 8.14 -35.80 -5.07
C LYS A 42 6.77 -35.15 -4.99
N ARG A 43 6.57 -34.22 -4.05
CA ARG A 43 5.32 -33.47 -3.88
C ARG A 43 5.06 -32.50 -5.04
N ILE A 44 6.10 -31.96 -5.66
CA ILE A 44 5.97 -31.07 -6.83
C ILE A 44 5.78 -31.89 -8.10
N SER A 45 6.54 -32.97 -8.27
CA SER A 45 6.45 -33.87 -9.43
C SER A 45 5.09 -34.57 -9.55
N SER A 46 4.46 -34.91 -8.42
CA SER A 46 3.11 -35.53 -8.41
C SER A 46 1.96 -34.60 -8.80
N LYS A 47 2.20 -33.28 -8.95
CA LYS A 47 1.16 -32.29 -9.28
C LYS A 47 0.97 -32.04 -10.78
N GLY A 48 1.70 -32.74 -11.64
CA GLY A 48 1.44 -32.75 -13.09
C GLY A 48 1.82 -31.48 -13.86
N TYR A 49 2.71 -30.65 -13.31
CA TYR A 49 3.25 -29.49 -14.04
C TYR A 49 4.28 -29.94 -15.10
N SER A 50 4.54 -29.12 -16.12
CA SER A 50 5.58 -29.39 -17.14
C SER A 50 6.85 -28.54 -16.91
N HIS A 51 6.69 -27.29 -16.48
CA HIS A 51 7.82 -26.39 -16.20
C HIS A 51 7.58 -25.54 -14.94
N VAL A 52 8.68 -25.09 -14.35
CA VAL A 52 8.69 -24.16 -13.21
C VAL A 52 9.70 -23.04 -13.42
N TYR A 53 9.49 -21.92 -12.73
CA TYR A 53 10.38 -20.77 -12.74
C TYR A 53 11.25 -20.80 -11.49
N VAL A 54 12.57 -20.84 -11.68
CA VAL A 54 13.53 -20.86 -10.58
C VAL A 54 14.43 -19.62 -10.59
N SER A 55 14.77 -19.13 -9.40
CA SER A 55 15.80 -18.09 -9.25
C SER A 55 17.17 -18.74 -9.08
N LEU A 56 18.12 -18.36 -9.94
CA LEU A 56 19.52 -18.83 -9.91
C LEU A 56 20.44 -17.94 -9.06
N ARG A 57 19.90 -17.15 -8.12
CA ARG A 57 20.71 -16.35 -7.19
C ARG A 57 20.94 -17.12 -5.90
N GLU A 58 22.11 -17.72 -5.75
CA GLU A 58 22.58 -18.31 -4.48
C GLU A 58 23.03 -17.25 -3.44
N GLU A 59 22.97 -15.95 -3.75
CA GLU A 59 23.55 -14.89 -2.89
C GLU A 59 22.63 -13.70 -2.57
N LEU A 60 21.34 -13.91 -2.32
CA LEU A 60 20.64 -12.99 -1.43
C LEU A 60 20.18 -13.77 -0.21
N PHE A 61 20.27 -13.13 0.95
CA PHE A 61 19.94 -13.64 2.30
C PHE A 61 21.12 -14.31 3.04
N PRO A 62 21.96 -13.54 3.77
CA PRO A 62 22.73 -14.14 4.85
C PRO A 62 21.76 -14.66 5.94
N PRO A 63 22.08 -15.77 6.62
CA PRO A 63 21.28 -16.23 7.76
C PRO A 63 21.29 -15.18 8.87
N PRO A 64 20.25 -15.12 9.71
CA PRO A 64 20.10 -14.08 10.72
C PRO A 64 21.29 -14.10 11.69
N GLN A 65 22.11 -13.06 11.67
CA GLN A 65 23.16 -12.88 12.66
C GLN A 65 22.55 -12.30 13.94
N SER A 66 22.77 -13.00 15.04
CA SER A 66 22.41 -12.57 16.39
C SER A 66 23.08 -11.23 16.73
N ILE A 67 22.30 -10.21 17.06
CA ILE A 67 22.84 -8.94 17.54
C ILE A 67 23.37 -9.14 18.96
N SER A 68 24.69 -9.25 19.07
CA SER A 68 25.45 -9.04 20.31
C SER A 68 25.44 -7.56 20.65
N ALA A 69 25.03 -7.23 21.87
CA ALA A 69 25.17 -5.89 22.43
C ALA A 69 26.63 -5.41 22.42
N CYS A 70 26.88 -4.20 21.93
CA CYS A 70 27.97 -3.36 22.46
C CYS A 70 27.89 -1.90 21.98
N GLN A 71 27.76 -1.02 22.99
CA GLN A 71 28.54 0.20 23.22
C GLN A 71 28.46 1.35 22.20
N ILE A 72 27.67 2.34 22.60
CA ILE A 72 27.79 3.74 22.17
C ILE A 72 29.00 4.34 22.90
N SER A 73 29.97 4.83 22.13
CA SER A 73 30.93 5.85 22.60
C SER A 73 30.94 7.02 21.63
N ASN A 74 30.74 8.20 22.19
CA ASN A 74 30.82 9.53 21.58
C ASN A 74 32.18 9.80 20.94
N GLU A 75 32.21 10.63 19.89
CA GLU A 75 33.11 11.79 19.81
C GLU A 75 32.73 12.74 18.66
N GLU A 76 33.10 14.00 18.84
CA GLU A 76 32.59 15.23 18.22
C GLU A 76 33.35 15.67 16.94
N ALA A 77 32.69 16.57 16.19
CA ALA A 77 33.22 17.76 15.50
C ALA A 77 34.37 17.66 14.46
N CYS A 78 34.17 18.26 13.28
CA CYS A 78 34.83 19.52 12.90
C CYS A 78 34.35 20.13 11.58
N ALA A 79 34.46 21.46 11.51
CA ALA A 79 33.98 22.42 10.53
C ALA A 79 34.76 22.49 9.19
N GLY A 80 34.14 23.11 8.17
CA GLY A 80 34.73 24.34 7.58
C GLY A 80 34.90 24.48 6.06
N LYS A 81 34.11 25.41 5.49
CA LYS A 81 34.48 26.54 4.58
C LYS A 81 34.50 26.41 3.03
N GLU A 82 33.55 27.17 2.44
CA GLU A 82 33.67 28.35 1.52
C GLU A 82 34.15 28.26 0.05
N GLY A 83 33.26 28.78 -0.83
CA GLY A 83 33.52 29.76 -1.92
C GLY A 83 33.80 29.23 -3.34
N THR A 84 33.47 29.88 -4.47
CA THR A 84 32.64 31.04 -4.87
C THR A 84 32.70 31.14 -6.41
N GLU A 85 31.60 31.60 -7.04
CA GLU A 85 31.49 32.43 -8.27
C GLU A 85 31.87 31.92 -9.69
N GLY A 86 31.05 32.31 -10.69
CA GLY A 86 31.53 32.56 -12.06
C GLY A 86 30.63 32.26 -13.27
N GLU A 87 29.59 33.08 -13.49
CA GLU A 87 29.15 33.66 -14.78
C GLU A 87 28.64 32.85 -16.01
N THR A 88 27.39 33.17 -16.36
CA THR A 88 26.79 33.59 -17.66
C THR A 88 27.02 32.79 -18.96
N ASN A 89 25.91 32.33 -19.56
CA ASN A 89 25.52 32.86 -20.88
C ASN A 89 24.07 32.52 -21.28
N THR A 90 23.46 33.54 -21.88
CA THR A 90 22.15 33.62 -22.53
C THR A 90 22.10 32.91 -23.87
N ALA A 91 21.03 32.15 -24.17
CA ALA A 91 20.40 32.09 -25.50
C ALA A 91 19.14 31.19 -25.50
N GLU A 92 17.98 31.77 -25.82
CA GLU A 92 16.81 31.15 -26.44
C GLU A 92 16.51 31.97 -27.73
N PRO A 93 15.63 31.53 -28.66
CA PRO A 93 15.15 30.18 -28.98
C PRO A 93 15.25 29.86 -30.49
N VAL A 94 15.14 28.59 -30.89
CA VAL A 94 14.87 28.21 -32.29
C VAL A 94 13.65 27.29 -32.34
N VAL A 95 12.60 27.83 -32.95
CA VAL A 95 11.33 27.19 -33.27
C VAL A 95 11.50 26.45 -34.60
N THR A 96 11.16 25.17 -34.68
CA THR A 96 10.92 24.50 -35.96
C THR A 96 9.66 23.63 -35.88
N GLU A 97 8.64 24.14 -36.59
CA GLU A 97 7.60 23.49 -37.38
C GLU A 97 6.78 22.33 -36.80
N ALA A 98 5.50 22.63 -36.61
CA ALA A 98 4.41 21.72 -36.33
C ALA A 98 3.96 21.01 -37.62
N GLU A 99 4.02 19.67 -37.64
CA GLU A 99 3.21 18.88 -38.57
C GLU A 99 1.82 18.68 -37.96
N THR A 100 0.82 19.21 -38.67
CA THR A 100 -0.60 19.11 -38.33
C THR A 100 -1.13 17.77 -38.86
N ILE A 101 -1.38 16.80 -37.98
CA ILE A 101 -2.17 15.61 -38.34
C ILE A 101 -3.65 15.96 -38.13
N ILE A 102 -4.35 16.10 -39.25
CA ILE A 102 -5.80 16.23 -39.33
C ILE A 102 -6.39 14.85 -38.96
N PHE A 103 -7.05 14.74 -37.81
CA PHE A 103 -7.97 13.64 -37.54
C PHE A 103 -9.36 14.08 -37.99
N THR A 104 -9.81 13.54 -39.12
CA THR A 104 -11.20 13.57 -39.55
C THR A 104 -12.02 12.73 -38.57
N SER A 105 -13.02 13.36 -37.96
CA SER A 105 -14.16 12.67 -37.34
C SER A 105 -14.88 11.84 -38.41
N ASP A 106 -15.15 10.57 -38.09
CA ASP A 106 -16.38 9.83 -38.39
C ASP A 106 -16.09 8.33 -38.46
N GLU A 107 -15.99 7.69 -37.28
CA GLU A 107 -16.40 6.28 -37.14
C GLU A 107 -17.12 6.13 -35.79
N GLU A 108 -18.44 5.96 -35.85
CA GLU A 108 -19.25 5.51 -34.72
C GLU A 108 -18.76 4.12 -34.30
N CYS A 109 -18.04 4.04 -33.17
CA CYS A 109 -17.71 2.77 -32.55
C CYS A 109 -18.91 2.33 -31.68
N GLY A 110 -19.64 1.33 -32.15
CA GLY A 110 -20.67 0.63 -31.37
C GLY A 110 -20.09 -0.02 -30.10
N PRO A 111 -20.95 -0.46 -29.16
CA PRO A 111 -20.50 -0.91 -27.85
C PRO A 111 -19.56 -2.11 -28.01
N ALA A 112 -18.36 -2.00 -27.44
CA ALA A 112 -17.37 -3.05 -27.47
C ALA A 112 -17.86 -4.23 -26.62
N GLU A 113 -17.94 -5.42 -27.24
CA GLU A 113 -18.33 -6.71 -26.61
C GLU A 113 -17.32 -7.22 -25.54
N GLY A 114 -16.52 -6.33 -24.94
CA GLY A 114 -15.54 -6.63 -23.89
C GLY A 114 -15.93 -6.12 -22.49
N GLU A 115 -16.99 -5.33 -22.35
CA GLU A 115 -17.43 -4.77 -21.06
C GLU A 115 -18.26 -5.76 -20.21
N THR A 116 -18.82 -6.80 -20.81
CA THR A 116 -19.67 -7.79 -20.11
C THR A 116 -18.85 -8.90 -19.45
N ALA A 117 -17.81 -9.41 -20.12
CA ALA A 117 -17.01 -10.53 -19.61
C ALA A 117 -16.12 -10.18 -18.40
N ALA A 118 -15.62 -8.94 -18.32
CA ALA A 118 -14.82 -8.48 -17.18
C ALA A 118 -15.67 -8.31 -15.90
N ASN A 119 -16.93 -7.89 -16.07
CA ASN A 119 -17.89 -7.79 -14.98
C ASN A 119 -18.41 -9.15 -14.51
N GLU A 120 -18.55 -10.13 -15.42
CA GLU A 120 -18.95 -11.50 -15.07
C GLU A 120 -17.86 -12.26 -14.31
N ILE A 121 -16.58 -12.06 -14.63
CA ILE A 121 -15.46 -12.77 -13.97
C ILE A 121 -15.19 -12.27 -12.54
N LEU A 122 -15.46 -10.99 -12.26
CA LEU A 122 -15.36 -10.44 -10.89
C LEU A 122 -16.52 -10.88 -9.99
N ALA A 123 -17.68 -11.22 -10.57
CA ALA A 123 -18.86 -11.65 -9.82
C ALA A 123 -18.78 -13.09 -9.28
N GLU A 124 -17.97 -13.97 -9.89
CA GLU A 124 -18.03 -15.41 -9.60
C GLU A 124 -17.06 -15.91 -8.51
N ASN A 125 -16.02 -15.17 -8.13
CA ASN A 125 -14.94 -15.70 -7.27
C ASN A 125 -14.65 -14.90 -5.99
N THR A 126 -15.56 -14.02 -5.63
CA THR A 126 -15.49 -13.26 -4.39
C THR A 126 -16.72 -13.63 -3.58
N PRO A 127 -16.60 -14.30 -2.42
CA PRO A 127 -17.77 -14.54 -1.59
C PRO A 127 -18.26 -13.17 -1.13
N ALA A 128 -19.28 -12.63 -1.80
CA ALA A 128 -20.01 -11.47 -1.31
C ALA A 128 -20.44 -11.84 0.11
N GLN A 129 -19.84 -11.19 1.10
CA GLN A 129 -20.28 -11.36 2.47
C GLN A 129 -21.64 -10.69 2.58
N ASP A 130 -22.64 -11.44 3.03
CA ASP A 130 -23.99 -10.90 3.22
C ASP A 130 -23.95 -9.82 4.32
N ASP A 131 -24.69 -8.73 4.08
CA ASP A 131 -24.87 -7.69 5.10
C ASP A 131 -25.80 -8.20 6.21
N PHE A 132 -25.52 -7.82 7.45
CA PHE A 132 -26.30 -8.21 8.62
C PHE A 132 -27.42 -7.23 8.96
N THR A 133 -27.34 -6.00 8.44
CA THR A 133 -28.32 -4.92 8.64
C THR A 133 -28.66 -4.23 7.32
N THR A 134 -29.81 -3.56 7.27
CA THR A 134 -30.16 -2.73 6.10
C THR A 134 -29.31 -1.46 6.06
N PHE A 135 -29.20 -0.85 4.87
CA PHE A 135 -28.47 0.40 4.69
C PHE A 135 -29.00 1.51 5.61
N GLU A 136 -30.33 1.67 5.66
CA GLU A 136 -30.99 2.71 6.45
C GLU A 136 -30.77 2.54 7.96
N GLU A 137 -30.76 1.30 8.46
CA GLU A 137 -30.51 1.00 9.87
C GLU A 137 -29.06 1.26 10.27
N GLU A 138 -28.10 0.96 9.39
CA GLU A 138 -26.67 1.14 9.68
C GLU A 138 -26.22 2.60 9.52
N LEU A 139 -26.89 3.39 8.67
CA LEU A 139 -26.42 4.72 8.28
C LEU A 139 -26.17 5.67 9.47
N GLU A 140 -27.02 5.63 10.49
CA GLU A 140 -26.85 6.46 11.69
C GLU A 140 -25.63 6.04 12.51
N GLU A 141 -25.44 4.74 12.76
CA GLU A 141 -24.29 4.20 13.48
C GLU A 141 -22.99 4.43 12.70
N ALA A 142 -23.00 4.17 11.39
CA ALA A 142 -21.87 4.44 10.50
C ALA A 142 -21.49 5.93 10.51
N GLY A 143 -22.48 6.82 10.61
CA GLY A 143 -22.29 8.26 10.81
C GLY A 143 -21.55 8.59 12.09
N GLY A 144 -21.97 7.99 13.21
CA GLY A 144 -21.28 8.11 14.50
C GLY A 144 -19.84 7.60 14.45
N VAL A 145 -19.64 6.40 13.89
CA VAL A 145 -18.32 5.77 13.74
C VAL A 145 -17.37 6.61 12.89
N ARG A 146 -17.85 7.17 11.77
CA ARG A 146 -17.04 8.07 10.92
C ARG A 146 -16.62 9.33 11.67
N ASN A 147 -17.55 9.96 12.41
CA ASN A 147 -17.24 11.16 13.19
C ASN A 147 -16.21 10.88 14.29
N ASP A 148 -16.34 9.74 14.98
CA ASP A 148 -15.37 9.30 16.00
C ASP A 148 -13.99 9.06 15.37
N ALA A 149 -13.94 8.48 14.16
CA ALA A 149 -12.70 8.29 13.41
C ALA A 149 -12.05 9.61 12.99
N GLU A 150 -12.82 10.58 12.50
CA GLU A 150 -12.30 11.91 12.16
C GLU A 150 -11.76 12.64 13.40
N GLN A 151 -12.47 12.56 14.53
CA GLN A 151 -12.02 13.14 15.79
C GLN A 151 -10.73 12.47 16.28
N LEU A 152 -10.68 11.14 16.25
CA LEU A 152 -9.49 10.37 16.61
C LEU A 152 -8.29 10.82 15.78
N VAL A 153 -8.41 10.81 14.45
CA VAL A 153 -7.32 11.19 13.54
C VAL A 153 -6.85 12.62 13.80
N ARG A 154 -7.77 13.55 14.05
CA ARG A 154 -7.46 14.95 14.40
C ARG A 154 -6.68 15.06 15.71
N GLU A 155 -7.12 14.38 16.77
CA GLU A 155 -6.41 14.33 18.06
C GLU A 155 -5.01 13.71 17.89
N PHE A 156 -4.95 12.61 17.14
CA PHE A 156 -3.77 11.79 16.94
C PHE A 156 -2.67 12.52 16.16
N LEU A 157 -3.01 13.15 15.04
CA LEU A 157 -2.06 13.91 14.23
C LEU A 157 -1.53 15.13 14.99
N LYS A 158 -2.38 15.76 15.81
CA LYS A 158 -1.97 16.85 16.70
C LYS A 158 -0.98 16.36 17.77
N ASP A 159 -1.24 15.23 18.41
CA ASP A 159 -0.35 14.69 19.44
C ASP A 159 0.98 14.21 18.84
N ALA A 160 0.96 13.59 17.66
CA ALA A 160 2.17 13.20 16.94
C ALA A 160 3.04 14.42 16.57
N ARG A 161 2.42 15.51 16.11
CA ARG A 161 3.12 16.78 15.83
C ARG A 161 3.75 17.39 17.08
N LEU A 162 3.18 17.15 18.27
CA LEU A 162 3.71 17.62 19.56
C LEU A 162 4.67 16.61 20.22
N GLY A 163 4.94 15.47 19.58
CA GLY A 163 5.80 14.41 20.13
C GLY A 163 5.22 13.74 21.38
N ARG A 164 3.90 13.80 21.57
CA ARG A 164 3.22 13.17 22.71
C ARG A 164 2.99 11.69 22.46
N ARG A 165 2.78 10.95 23.55
CA ARG A 165 2.36 9.55 23.44
C ARG A 165 0.94 9.50 22.88
N ILE A 166 0.82 8.70 21.86
CA ILE A 166 -0.44 8.29 21.25
C ILE A 166 -1.18 7.34 22.19
N ASP A 167 -2.50 7.55 22.34
CA ASP A 167 -3.39 6.62 23.04
C ASP A 167 -3.78 5.47 22.11
N SER A 168 -3.16 4.29 22.29
CA SER A 168 -3.45 3.12 21.47
C SER A 168 -4.86 2.60 21.65
N GLY A 169 -5.42 2.69 22.87
CA GLY A 169 -6.73 2.11 23.18
C GLY A 169 -7.86 2.75 22.38
N LYS A 170 -7.84 4.08 22.25
CA LYS A 170 -8.81 4.79 21.40
C LYS A 170 -8.72 4.37 19.93
N VAL A 171 -7.51 4.17 19.41
CA VAL A 171 -7.33 3.70 18.02
C VAL A 171 -7.91 2.30 17.85
N GLU A 172 -7.62 1.41 18.79
CA GLU A 172 -8.12 0.03 18.77
C GLU A 172 -9.64 0.01 18.75
N ASP A 173 -10.29 0.75 19.66
CA ASP A 173 -11.74 0.80 19.78
C ASP A 173 -12.41 1.39 18.53
N THR A 174 -11.87 2.50 18.01
CA THR A 174 -12.41 3.13 16.80
C THR A 174 -12.28 2.22 15.58
N VAL A 175 -11.12 1.60 15.37
CA VAL A 175 -10.92 0.71 14.22
C VAL A 175 -11.78 -0.54 14.33
N ASP A 176 -11.95 -1.13 15.53
CA ASP A 176 -12.84 -2.28 15.70
C ASP A 176 -14.30 -1.90 15.37
N ARG A 177 -14.76 -0.72 15.78
CA ARG A 177 -16.09 -0.19 15.41
C ARG A 177 -16.24 0.06 13.91
N MET A 178 -15.21 0.57 13.24
CA MET A 178 -15.20 0.73 11.78
C MET A 178 -15.31 -0.62 11.07
N VAL A 179 -14.54 -1.61 11.53
CA VAL A 179 -14.58 -2.97 10.98
C VAL A 179 -15.97 -3.58 11.19
N ASP A 180 -16.53 -3.49 12.40
CA ASP A 180 -17.85 -4.02 12.70
C ASP A 180 -18.94 -3.36 11.86
N SER A 181 -18.85 -2.05 11.64
CA SER A 181 -19.82 -1.32 10.84
C SER A 181 -19.73 -1.69 9.35
N VAL A 182 -18.51 -1.84 8.80
CA VAL A 182 -18.32 -2.36 7.43
C VAL A 182 -18.80 -3.81 7.28
N ILE A 183 -18.63 -4.65 8.32
CA ILE A 183 -19.15 -6.02 8.32
C ILE A 183 -20.68 -6.01 8.34
N ARG A 184 -21.30 -5.17 9.17
CA ARG A 184 -22.77 -5.05 9.26
C ARG A 184 -23.38 -4.58 7.95
N ASN A 185 -22.86 -3.50 7.38
CA ASN A 185 -23.24 -3.01 6.07
C ASN A 185 -22.11 -2.15 5.46
N GLN A 186 -21.48 -2.65 4.40
CA GLN A 186 -20.36 -1.94 3.77
C GLN A 186 -20.79 -0.63 3.09
N ASP A 187 -22.01 -0.59 2.55
CA ASP A 187 -22.51 0.53 1.74
C ASP A 187 -22.77 1.76 2.60
N ALA A 188 -23.18 1.57 3.86
CA ALA A 188 -23.41 2.65 4.82
C ALA A 188 -22.15 3.53 5.01
N LEU A 189 -21.02 2.95 5.45
CA LEU A 189 -19.78 3.72 5.62
C LEU A 189 -19.21 4.24 4.30
N LEU A 190 -19.26 3.42 3.23
CA LEU A 190 -18.78 3.86 1.91
C LEU A 190 -19.55 5.08 1.40
N SER A 191 -20.87 5.13 1.61
CA SER A 191 -21.69 6.28 1.22
C SER A 191 -21.26 7.56 1.94
N LEU A 192 -20.89 7.44 3.22
CA LEU A 192 -20.44 8.56 4.03
C LEU A 192 -19.02 9.01 3.70
N ALA A 193 -18.13 8.08 3.30
CA ALA A 193 -16.79 8.43 2.82
C ALA A 193 -16.83 9.35 1.57
N ARG A 194 -17.91 9.25 0.78
CA ARG A 194 -18.14 10.10 -0.40
C ARG A 194 -18.67 11.50 -0.06
N LEU A 195 -19.15 11.72 1.17
CA LEU A 195 -19.66 13.02 1.60
C LEU A 195 -18.47 13.91 1.96
N LYS A 196 -18.26 14.96 1.17
CA LYS A 196 -17.20 15.94 1.42
C LYS A 196 -17.58 16.86 2.57
N SER A 197 -16.83 16.82 3.66
CA SER A 197 -16.77 17.95 4.60
C SER A 197 -15.79 18.99 4.05
N PHE A 198 -16.16 20.27 4.12
CA PHE A 198 -15.33 21.39 3.64
C PHE A 198 -14.08 21.64 4.49
N ASP A 199 -13.85 20.85 5.55
CA ASP A 199 -12.84 21.10 6.57
C ASP A 199 -11.77 19.99 6.63
N ASP A 200 -10.51 20.41 6.71
CA ASP A 200 -9.28 19.62 6.85
C ASP A 200 -9.20 18.33 6.00
N TYR A 201 -8.91 18.52 4.71
CA TYR A 201 -8.67 17.48 3.69
C TYR A 201 -7.83 16.29 4.21
N THR A 202 -6.80 16.53 5.03
CA THR A 202 -5.93 15.48 5.55
C THR A 202 -6.63 14.51 6.52
N PHE A 203 -7.56 14.98 7.35
CA PHE A 203 -8.22 14.11 8.33
C PHE A 203 -9.29 13.24 7.67
N ALA A 204 -10.09 13.85 6.80
CA ALA A 204 -11.06 13.13 5.98
C ALA A 204 -10.36 12.09 5.10
N HIS A 205 -9.20 12.43 4.50
CA HIS A 205 -8.41 11.51 3.70
C HIS A 205 -8.01 10.23 4.44
N CYS A 206 -7.41 10.34 5.64
CA CYS A 206 -7.03 9.14 6.40
C CYS A 206 -8.23 8.24 6.75
N VAL A 207 -9.35 8.85 7.10
CA VAL A 207 -10.59 8.11 7.42
C VAL A 207 -11.16 7.46 6.16
N ASN A 208 -11.25 8.18 5.05
CA ASN A 208 -11.75 7.65 3.78
C ASN A 208 -10.89 6.50 3.25
N VAL A 209 -9.56 6.64 3.27
CA VAL A 209 -8.63 5.57 2.88
C VAL A 209 -8.84 4.33 3.74
N CYS A 210 -9.06 4.49 5.06
CA CYS A 210 -9.40 3.38 5.94
C CYS A 210 -10.73 2.71 5.53
N ILE A 211 -11.80 3.49 5.34
CA ILE A 211 -13.12 2.98 4.94
C ILE A 211 -13.04 2.21 3.61
N LEU A 212 -12.42 2.81 2.60
CA LEU A 212 -12.22 2.20 1.28
C LEU A 212 -11.40 0.91 1.38
N SER A 213 -10.34 0.92 2.19
CA SER A 213 -9.50 -0.27 2.42
C SER A 213 -10.29 -1.40 3.07
N LEU A 214 -11.06 -1.09 4.12
CA LEU A 214 -11.88 -2.07 4.83
C LEU A 214 -12.96 -2.66 3.93
N ALA A 215 -13.65 -1.84 3.14
CA ALA A 215 -14.67 -2.30 2.21
C ALA A 215 -14.06 -3.19 1.10
N LEU A 216 -12.93 -2.78 0.52
CA LEU A 216 -12.21 -3.58 -0.47
C LEU A 216 -11.70 -4.90 0.14
N GLY A 217 -11.15 -4.86 1.35
CA GLY A 217 -10.73 -6.06 2.08
C GLY A 217 -11.88 -7.02 2.40
N ARG A 218 -13.03 -6.49 2.81
CA ARG A 218 -14.25 -7.27 3.09
C ARG A 218 -14.75 -7.91 1.81
N HIS A 219 -14.80 -7.13 0.73
CA HIS A 219 -15.14 -7.65 -0.58
C HIS A 219 -14.19 -8.80 -0.92
N MET A 220 -12.88 -8.64 -0.82
CA MET A 220 -11.89 -9.72 -1.04
C MET A 220 -11.97 -10.92 -0.08
N GLY A 221 -12.89 -10.93 0.89
CA GLY A 221 -13.12 -12.06 1.80
C GLY A 221 -12.14 -12.12 2.98
N LEU A 222 -11.50 -11.01 3.35
CA LEU A 222 -10.65 -10.97 4.54
C LEU A 222 -11.46 -11.23 5.81
N ALA A 223 -10.88 -11.97 6.75
CA ALA A 223 -11.49 -12.20 8.05
C ALA A 223 -11.49 -10.92 8.91
N LYS A 224 -12.37 -10.82 9.91
CA LYS A 224 -12.45 -9.66 10.82
C LYS A 224 -11.08 -9.28 11.41
N VAL A 225 -10.26 -10.27 11.80
CA VAL A 225 -8.92 -10.03 12.35
C VAL A 225 -7.97 -9.37 11.35
N ASP A 226 -8.08 -9.73 10.07
CA ASP A 226 -7.26 -9.18 9.00
C ASP A 226 -7.75 -7.79 8.60
N LEU A 227 -9.07 -7.60 8.51
CA LEU A 227 -9.70 -6.28 8.35
C LEU A 227 -9.24 -5.31 9.43
N TYR A 228 -9.21 -5.77 10.68
CA TYR A 228 -8.74 -4.97 11.80
C TYR A 228 -7.27 -4.54 11.64
N GLN A 229 -6.38 -5.45 11.24
CA GLN A 229 -4.97 -5.09 11.01
C GLN A 229 -4.78 -4.17 9.79
N LEU A 230 -5.55 -4.39 8.72
CA LEU A 230 -5.59 -3.50 7.57
C LEU A 230 -6.08 -2.10 7.97
N GLY A 231 -7.17 -2.01 8.75
CA GLY A 231 -7.75 -0.76 9.22
C GLY A 231 -6.79 0.05 10.10
N LEU A 232 -6.09 -0.60 11.04
CA LEU A 232 -5.06 0.04 11.86
C LEU A 232 -3.94 0.64 11.01
N GLY A 233 -3.49 -0.08 9.98
CA GLY A 233 -2.47 0.42 9.05
C GLY A 233 -2.99 1.55 8.17
N ALA A 234 -4.21 1.42 7.65
CA ALA A 234 -4.80 2.35 6.70
C ALA A 234 -5.16 3.70 7.34
N ILE A 235 -5.76 3.72 8.55
CA ILE A 235 -6.09 4.98 9.22
C ILE A 235 -4.84 5.76 9.66
N LEU A 236 -3.70 5.07 9.83
CA LEU A 236 -2.44 5.64 10.30
C LEU A 236 -1.37 5.76 9.21
N HIS A 237 -1.67 5.42 7.94
CA HIS A 237 -0.68 5.28 6.88
C HIS A 237 0.20 6.52 6.70
N ASP A 238 -0.38 7.69 6.92
CA ASP A 238 0.21 9.00 6.68
C ASP A 238 0.75 9.71 7.93
N ILE A 239 0.73 9.07 9.10
CA ILE A 239 1.12 9.70 10.38
C ILE A 239 2.52 10.33 10.34
N GLY A 240 3.44 9.74 9.58
CA GLY A 240 4.80 10.24 9.46
C GLY A 240 4.90 11.61 8.79
N LYS A 241 3.87 12.08 8.08
CA LYS A 241 3.83 13.43 7.51
C LYS A 241 3.94 14.50 8.60
N MET A 242 3.42 14.22 9.82
CA MET A 242 3.51 15.13 10.97
C MET A 242 4.93 15.29 11.52
N LEU A 243 5.84 14.40 11.14
CA LEU A 243 7.25 14.42 11.55
C LEU A 243 8.16 15.09 10.51
N LEU A 244 7.60 15.54 9.38
CA LEU A 244 8.32 16.28 8.36
C LEU A 244 8.35 17.78 8.65
N PRO A 245 9.34 18.52 8.12
CA PRO A 245 9.38 19.97 8.25
C PRO A 245 8.15 20.64 7.64
N GLU A 246 7.55 21.57 8.38
CA GLU A 246 6.32 22.28 7.97
C GLU A 246 6.47 23.02 6.63
N LYS A 247 7.67 23.53 6.33
CA LYS A 247 7.98 24.19 5.06
C LYS A 247 7.85 23.28 3.84
N VAL A 248 8.03 21.97 4.03
CA VAL A 248 7.93 20.95 2.97
C VAL A 248 6.49 20.45 2.90
N LEU A 249 5.87 20.22 4.06
CA LEU A 249 4.49 19.74 4.16
C LEU A 249 3.46 20.74 3.59
N ASN A 250 3.63 22.03 3.90
CA ASN A 250 2.69 23.10 3.53
C ASN A 250 3.19 23.96 2.35
N LYS A 251 4.14 23.45 1.55
CA LYS A 251 4.70 24.21 0.43
C LYS A 251 3.61 24.49 -0.62
N PRO A 252 3.36 25.75 -1.01
CA PRO A 252 2.49 26.04 -2.13
C PRO A 252 3.20 25.67 -3.45
N GLY A 253 2.58 24.79 -4.23
CA GLY A 253 3.08 24.36 -5.54
C GLY A 253 3.85 23.05 -5.53
N ARG A 254 4.65 22.80 -6.58
CA ARG A 254 5.40 21.54 -6.75
C ARG A 254 6.62 21.50 -5.81
N LEU A 255 6.87 20.32 -5.24
CA LEU A 255 8.09 20.03 -4.49
C LEU A 255 9.29 19.94 -5.44
N THR A 256 10.47 20.33 -4.97
CA THR A 256 11.74 20.00 -5.64
C THR A 256 12.06 18.52 -5.45
N GLU A 257 13.06 17.99 -6.17
CA GLU A 257 13.46 16.58 -6.02
C GLU A 257 13.96 16.27 -4.61
N GLU A 258 14.66 17.22 -3.97
CA GLU A 258 15.15 17.08 -2.60
C GLU A 258 14.00 17.10 -1.58
N GLU A 259 13.04 18.01 -1.76
CA GLU A 259 11.85 18.09 -0.93
C GLU A 259 10.95 16.86 -1.10
N PHE A 260 10.82 16.36 -2.33
CA PHE A 260 10.09 15.13 -2.62
C PHE A 260 10.80 13.91 -2.01
N SER A 261 12.12 13.84 -2.10
CA SER A 261 12.92 12.80 -1.44
C SER A 261 12.75 12.83 0.08
N LEU A 262 12.62 14.02 0.68
CA LEU A 262 12.29 14.18 2.09
C LEU A 262 10.84 13.76 2.38
N MET A 263 9.89 14.13 1.52
CA MET A 263 8.47 13.75 1.65
C MET A 263 8.31 12.22 1.68
N LYS A 264 9.01 11.48 0.82
CA LYS A 264 8.98 9.99 0.79
C LYS A 264 9.33 9.33 2.13
N ARG A 265 10.06 10.04 3.02
CA ARG A 265 10.45 9.51 4.33
C ARG A 265 9.30 9.43 5.33
N HIS A 266 8.12 9.99 5.04
CA HIS A 266 6.97 9.85 5.95
C HIS A 266 6.60 8.38 6.21
N ALA A 267 6.76 7.49 5.23
CA ALA A 267 6.49 6.07 5.42
C ALA A 267 7.40 5.45 6.51
N GLU A 268 8.72 5.70 6.40
CA GLU A 268 9.71 5.26 7.40
C GLU A 268 9.47 5.92 8.77
N LEU A 269 9.26 7.23 8.79
CA LEU A 269 9.02 7.99 10.02
C LEU A 269 7.73 7.55 10.72
N GLY A 270 6.68 7.28 9.96
CA GLY A 270 5.40 6.79 10.48
C GLY A 270 5.56 5.41 11.10
N ALA A 271 6.19 4.49 10.40
CA ALA A 271 6.46 3.15 10.94
C ALA A 271 7.29 3.22 12.23
N LYS A 272 8.30 4.10 12.28
CA LYS A 272 9.10 4.32 13.49
C LYS A 272 8.28 4.94 14.64
N ALA A 273 7.36 5.85 14.36
CA ALA A 273 6.49 6.47 15.36
C ALA A 273 5.50 5.48 15.98
N LEU A 274 5.01 4.55 15.16
CA LEU A 274 4.08 3.49 15.58
C LEU A 274 4.79 2.29 16.20
N SER A 275 6.09 2.14 15.95
CA SER A 275 6.92 1.08 16.53
C SER A 275 6.90 1.17 18.05
N GLY A 276 6.32 0.15 18.71
CA GLY A 276 6.20 0.09 20.17
C GLY A 276 4.77 0.31 20.70
N MET A 277 3.81 0.65 19.85
CA MET A 277 2.39 0.53 20.18
C MET A 277 1.99 -0.94 20.14
N SER A 278 1.45 -1.47 21.25
CA SER A 278 1.12 -2.90 21.38
C SER A 278 0.07 -3.39 20.38
N CYS A 279 -0.82 -2.51 19.94
CA CYS A 279 -1.88 -2.83 18.99
C CYS A 279 -1.41 -2.93 17.54
N ILE A 280 -0.29 -2.28 17.21
CA ILE A 280 0.24 -2.22 15.86
C ILE A 280 1.15 -3.43 15.64
N LYS A 281 0.69 -4.37 14.82
CA LYS A 281 1.50 -5.54 14.42
C LYS A 281 2.22 -5.26 13.10
N GLU A 282 3.07 -6.21 12.73
CA GLU A 282 3.86 -6.17 11.51
C GLU A 282 3.01 -5.91 10.26
N ALA A 283 1.86 -6.56 10.13
CA ALA A 283 0.95 -6.36 8.98
C ALA A 283 0.47 -4.90 8.84
N SER A 284 0.15 -4.23 9.95
CA SER A 284 -0.25 -2.82 9.95
C SER A 284 0.93 -1.89 9.66
N LEU A 285 2.14 -2.21 10.17
CA LEU A 285 3.36 -1.48 9.84
C LEU A 285 3.69 -1.59 8.35
N GLU A 286 3.48 -2.75 7.74
CA GLU A 286 3.74 -2.92 6.31
C GLU A 286 2.77 -2.09 5.45
N VAL A 287 1.54 -1.83 5.88
CA VAL A 287 0.66 -0.85 5.22
C VAL A 287 1.31 0.53 5.24
N VAL A 288 1.73 1.01 6.41
CA VAL A 288 2.35 2.33 6.59
C VAL A 288 3.65 2.45 5.76
N LEU A 289 4.45 1.39 5.69
CA LEU A 289 5.72 1.40 4.96
C LEU A 289 5.56 1.33 3.44
N GLN A 290 4.51 0.64 2.97
CA GLN A 290 4.41 0.20 1.58
C GLN A 290 3.20 0.76 0.82
N HIS A 291 2.35 1.61 1.42
CA HIS A 291 1.17 2.17 0.74
C HIS A 291 1.50 3.01 -0.51
N HIS A 292 2.76 3.42 -0.69
CA HIS A 292 3.24 4.08 -1.91
C HIS A 292 4.06 3.17 -2.83
N GLU A 293 4.18 1.87 -2.52
CA GLU A 293 4.74 0.90 -3.44
C GLU A 293 3.80 0.70 -4.63
N ARG A 294 4.38 0.40 -5.79
CA ARG A 294 3.64 0.17 -7.03
C ARG A 294 3.91 -1.24 -7.48
N TYR A 295 2.90 -1.91 -8.03
CA TYR A 295 3.00 -3.32 -8.41
C TYR A 295 4.14 -3.58 -9.42
N ASP A 296 4.48 -2.59 -10.25
CA ASP A 296 5.58 -2.62 -11.21
C ASP A 296 6.97 -2.30 -10.62
N GLY A 297 7.06 -1.98 -9.33
CA GLY A 297 8.31 -1.62 -8.64
C GLY A 297 8.73 -0.16 -8.76
N THR A 298 7.92 0.71 -9.36
CA THR A 298 8.23 2.14 -9.53
C THR A 298 7.94 2.99 -8.28
N GLY A 299 7.33 2.39 -7.26
CA GLY A 299 6.94 3.05 -6.02
C GLY A 299 8.10 3.30 -5.04
N TYR A 300 7.73 3.64 -3.82
CA TYR A 300 8.66 3.86 -2.71
C TYR A 300 7.99 3.38 -1.40
N PHE A 301 8.71 3.14 -0.30
CA PHE A 301 10.10 3.48 0.02
C PHE A 301 11.13 2.39 -0.31
N ARG A 302 10.74 1.11 -0.29
CA ARG A 302 11.61 -0.06 -0.46
C ARG A 302 11.74 -0.50 -1.93
N ARG A 303 10.89 0.02 -2.83
CA ARG A 303 10.84 -0.33 -4.26
C ARG A 303 10.52 -1.82 -4.48
N LEU A 304 9.53 -2.28 -3.74
CA LEU A 304 9.03 -3.65 -3.84
C LEU A 304 8.14 -3.77 -5.08
N SER A 305 8.07 -4.96 -5.67
CA SER A 305 7.27 -5.23 -6.86
C SER A 305 6.41 -6.48 -6.66
N GLY A 306 5.29 -6.53 -7.36
CA GLY A 306 4.40 -7.69 -7.38
C GLY A 306 3.97 -8.17 -5.99
N ASP A 307 4.25 -9.43 -5.72
CA ASP A 307 3.86 -10.11 -4.48
C ASP A 307 4.85 -9.88 -3.31
N TYR A 308 5.94 -9.15 -3.54
CA TYR A 308 6.79 -8.67 -2.44
C TYR A 308 6.13 -7.54 -1.65
N ILE A 309 5.10 -6.90 -2.21
CA ILE A 309 4.29 -5.90 -1.51
C ILE A 309 3.23 -6.64 -0.67
N HIS A 310 3.17 -6.31 0.62
CA HIS A 310 2.22 -6.91 1.54
C HIS A 310 0.78 -6.74 1.02
N PRO A 311 -0.06 -7.79 1.06
CA PRO A 311 -1.42 -7.74 0.52
C PRO A 311 -2.24 -6.54 1.05
N PHE A 312 -2.16 -6.24 2.34
CA PHE A 312 -2.86 -5.10 2.94
C PHE A 312 -2.33 -3.76 2.41
N ALA A 313 -1.03 -3.64 2.15
CA ALA A 313 -0.46 -2.43 1.59
C ALA A 313 -0.92 -2.22 0.14
N ARG A 314 -1.11 -3.28 -0.65
CA ARG A 314 -1.69 -3.19 -1.99
C ARG A 314 -3.12 -2.69 -1.95
N ILE A 315 -3.93 -3.17 -1.00
CA ILE A 315 -5.30 -2.70 -0.78
C ILE A 315 -5.28 -1.20 -0.43
N ALA A 316 -4.47 -0.81 0.55
CA ALA A 316 -4.34 0.58 0.97
C ALA A 316 -3.81 1.49 -0.15
N ALA A 317 -2.85 1.04 -0.96
CA ALA A 317 -2.31 1.81 -2.08
C ALA A 317 -3.36 2.11 -3.16
N VAL A 318 -4.29 1.18 -3.40
CA VAL A 318 -5.43 1.40 -4.31
C VAL A 318 -6.41 2.39 -3.70
N ALA A 319 -6.76 2.22 -2.42
CA ALA A 319 -7.65 3.12 -1.70
C ALA A 319 -7.11 4.56 -1.63
N ASP A 320 -5.82 4.73 -1.32
CA ASP A 320 -5.10 6.00 -1.26
C ASP A 320 -5.17 6.76 -2.59
N VAL A 321 -4.81 6.10 -3.70
CA VAL A 321 -4.87 6.71 -5.04
C VAL A 321 -6.30 7.07 -5.43
N TYR A 322 -7.26 6.19 -5.15
CA TYR A 322 -8.66 6.45 -5.46
C TYR A 322 -9.20 7.67 -4.70
N ASP A 323 -8.93 7.76 -3.40
CA ASP A 323 -9.33 8.93 -2.60
C ASP A 323 -8.63 10.20 -3.11
N ALA A 324 -7.32 10.17 -3.34
CA ALA A 324 -6.57 11.32 -3.85
C ALA A 324 -7.08 11.84 -5.22
N MET A 325 -7.66 10.97 -6.05
CA MET A 325 -8.25 11.34 -7.34
C MET A 325 -9.69 11.88 -7.23
N THR A 326 -10.41 11.55 -6.16
CA THR A 326 -11.86 11.85 -6.02
C THR A 326 -12.18 12.89 -4.95
N SER A 327 -11.23 13.15 -4.05
CA SER A 327 -11.31 14.12 -2.95
C SER A 327 -11.02 15.56 -3.38
#